data_AF-A0A521XVZ9-F1
#
_entry.id   AF-A0A521XVZ9-F1
#
_cell.length_a   1.000
_cell.length_b   1.000
_cell.length_c   1.000
_cell.angle_alpha   90.00
_cell.angle_beta   90.00
_cell.angle_gamma   90.00
#
_symmetry.space_group_name_H-M   'P 1'
#
loop_
_entity.id
_entity.type
_entity.pdbx_description
1 polymer ?
#
loop_
_entity_poly.entity_id
_entity_poly.type
_entity_poly.pdbx_seq_one_letter_code
_entity_poly.pdbx_strand_id
1 'polypeptide(L)'
;MFVEAVQELAPIIPAGANDPAAMVAGSLDLREEGAARAPLPEPPKSFAQNAAAAPSAQLPEPSLELLGLPLRDARHAFERAYFQQLLAHEGASIAYIAEKSGLERTHLYRKFRALGMTVGKKVKS
;
A
#
# COMPACT_ATOMS: atom_id res chain seq x y z
N MET A 1 43.57 22.63 -43.19
CA MET A 1 43.34 21.17 -43.33
C MET A 1 42.56 20.73 -42.10
N PHE A 2 41.35 20.20 -42.11
CA PHE A 2 40.38 19.84 -43.16
C PHE A 2 39.03 19.70 -42.41
N VAL A 3 37.97 20.32 -42.95
CA VAL A 3 36.52 20.01 -42.93
C VAL A 3 35.83 19.64 -41.58
N GLU A 4 34.89 20.43 -41.06
CA GLU A 4 33.45 20.50 -41.40
C GLU A 4 32.75 19.13 -41.54
N ALA A 5 31.88 18.82 -40.57
CA ALA A 5 30.62 18.09 -40.79
C ALA A 5 29.71 18.31 -39.58
N VAL A 6 28.92 19.38 -39.65
CA VAL A 6 27.70 19.57 -38.87
C VAL A 6 26.70 18.54 -39.38
N GLN A 7 26.26 17.61 -38.53
CA GLN A 7 25.02 16.86 -38.79
C GLN A 7 23.90 17.46 -37.94
N GLU A 8 23.33 18.53 -38.49
CA GLU A 8 21.94 18.93 -38.26
C GLU A 8 21.01 17.80 -38.70
N LEU A 9 19.95 17.56 -37.92
CA LEU A 9 18.61 17.22 -38.43
C LEU A 9 17.63 17.36 -37.25
N ALA A 10 17.13 18.58 -37.08
CA ALA A 10 15.87 18.86 -36.40
C ALA A 10 14.74 18.91 -37.47
N PRO A 11 13.49 19.25 -37.12
CA PRO A 11 12.46 18.43 -36.49
C PRO A 11 11.22 18.28 -37.43
N ILE A 12 10.06 17.92 -36.86
CA ILE A 12 8.69 18.15 -37.38
C ILE A 12 8.06 17.00 -38.19
N ILE A 13 7.00 16.37 -37.64
CA ILE A 13 5.73 16.13 -38.34
C ILE A 13 4.58 16.38 -37.32
N PRO A 14 3.45 17.01 -37.72
CA PRO A 14 2.67 17.91 -36.89
C PRO A 14 1.40 17.30 -36.26
N ALA A 15 0.87 18.03 -35.28
CA ALA A 15 -0.51 17.94 -34.84
C ALA A 15 -1.48 18.28 -35.99
N GLY A 16 -2.51 17.46 -36.16
CA GLY A 16 -3.61 17.69 -37.08
C GLY A 16 -4.89 17.08 -36.54
N ALA A 17 -5.67 17.91 -35.84
CA ALA A 17 -7.10 17.70 -35.63
C ALA A 17 -7.85 17.86 -36.95
N ASN A 18 -8.91 17.07 -37.17
CA ASN A 18 -10.22 17.54 -37.68
C ASN A 18 -11.23 16.38 -37.75
N ASP A 19 -12.40 16.66 -37.19
CA ASP A 19 -13.61 15.86 -36.93
C ASP A 19 -14.44 15.53 -38.22
N PRO A 20 -15.78 15.30 -38.15
CA PRO A 20 -16.57 14.15 -37.68
C PRO A 20 -17.45 13.56 -38.82
N ALA A 21 -18.31 12.59 -38.49
CA ALA A 21 -19.45 12.09 -39.27
C ALA A 21 -19.18 10.99 -40.32
N ALA A 22 -19.36 9.74 -39.90
CA ALA A 22 -19.92 8.70 -40.74
C ALA A 22 -21.11 8.06 -40.01
N MET A 23 -22.30 8.58 -40.30
CA MET A 23 -23.55 7.86 -40.13
C MET A 23 -23.64 6.82 -41.24
N VAL A 24 -23.74 5.53 -40.91
CA VAL A 24 -24.53 4.57 -41.68
C VAL A 24 -25.18 3.60 -40.69
N ALA A 25 -26.51 3.59 -40.74
CA ALA A 25 -27.41 2.70 -40.05
C ALA A 25 -27.23 1.25 -40.50
N GLY A 26 -27.41 0.30 -39.57
CA GLY A 26 -27.39 -1.12 -39.90
C GLY A 26 -27.79 -2.00 -38.72
N SER A 27 -29.10 -2.11 -38.51
CA SER A 27 -29.80 -3.28 -37.96
C SER A 27 -29.61 -3.63 -36.48
N LEU A 28 -30.71 -3.48 -35.74
CA LEU A 28 -31.04 -4.20 -34.52
C LEU A 28 -30.89 -5.72 -34.76
N ASP A 29 -29.94 -6.35 -34.08
CA ASP A 29 -30.07 -7.75 -33.68
C ASP A 29 -30.17 -7.79 -32.15
N LEU A 30 -31.41 -7.69 -31.66
CA LEU A 30 -31.78 -8.10 -30.32
C LEU A 30 -31.68 -9.63 -30.26
N ARG A 31 -30.45 -10.14 -30.17
CA ARG A 31 -30.21 -11.55 -29.91
C ARG A 31 -30.25 -11.76 -28.40
N GLU A 32 -31.39 -12.30 -27.97
CA GLU A 32 -31.73 -12.71 -26.62
C GLU A 32 -30.81 -13.88 -26.21
N GLU A 33 -29.56 -13.56 -25.83
CA GLU A 33 -28.68 -14.50 -25.14
C GLU A 33 -29.16 -14.65 -23.71
N GLY A 34 -29.77 -15.81 -23.45
CA GLY A 34 -30.31 -16.20 -22.16
C GLY A 34 -29.30 -15.96 -21.04
N ALA A 35 -29.71 -15.12 -20.08
CA ALA A 35 -29.02 -14.93 -18.82
C ALA A 35 -28.99 -16.24 -18.03
N ALA A 36 -27.99 -17.08 -18.32
CA ALA A 36 -27.52 -18.10 -17.39
C ALA A 36 -26.93 -17.36 -16.18
N ARG A 37 -27.82 -17.06 -15.23
CA ARG A 37 -27.52 -16.42 -13.95
C ARG A 37 -26.59 -17.37 -13.17
N ALA A 38 -25.29 -17.16 -13.29
CA ALA A 38 -24.29 -17.90 -12.53
C ALA A 38 -24.64 -17.82 -11.03
N PRO A 39 -24.65 -18.95 -10.28
CA PRO A 39 -24.94 -18.91 -8.86
C PRO A 39 -23.85 -18.11 -8.16
N LEU A 40 -24.28 -17.10 -7.40
CA LEU A 40 -23.42 -16.27 -6.56
C LEU A 40 -22.68 -17.20 -5.57
N PRO A 41 -21.35 -17.10 -5.42
CA PRO A 41 -20.66 -17.88 -4.39
C PRO A 41 -21.19 -17.47 -3.01
N GLU A 42 -21.73 -18.43 -2.26
CA GLU A 42 -22.15 -18.21 -0.87
C GLU A 42 -20.92 -17.78 -0.03
N PRO A 43 -21.08 -16.83 0.91
CA PRO A 43 -20.00 -16.46 1.81
C PRO A 43 -19.61 -17.68 2.66
N PRO A 44 -18.30 -17.95 2.86
CA PRO A 44 -17.86 -19.06 3.70
C PRO A 44 -18.38 -18.91 5.12
N LYS A 45 -19.10 -19.93 5.58
CA LYS A 45 -19.62 -20.03 6.95
C LYS A 45 -18.45 -20.35 7.90
N SER A 46 -18.35 -19.55 8.95
CA SER A 46 -17.61 -19.81 10.20
C SER A 46 -16.09 -19.57 10.18
N PHE A 47 -15.69 -18.38 10.66
CA PHE A 47 -14.38 -18.10 11.25
C PHE A 47 -14.45 -18.04 12.80
N ALA A 48 -15.48 -18.63 13.41
CA ALA A 48 -15.68 -18.55 14.85
C ALA A 48 -15.29 -19.88 15.52
N GLN A 49 -13.99 -20.15 15.63
CA GLN A 49 -13.46 -21.23 16.48
C GLN A 49 -11.95 -21.10 16.67
N ASN A 50 -11.54 -20.18 17.57
CA ASN A 50 -10.45 -20.35 18.54
C ASN A 50 -10.18 -19.02 19.25
N ALA A 51 -10.92 -18.76 20.33
CA ALA A 51 -10.73 -17.63 21.22
C ALA A 51 -10.50 -18.10 22.66
N ALA A 52 -9.70 -19.15 22.85
CA ALA A 52 -9.38 -19.66 24.18
C ALA A 52 -7.88 -19.53 24.45
N ALA A 53 -7.56 -18.66 25.43
CA ALA A 53 -6.28 -18.51 26.11
C ALA A 53 -5.10 -17.94 25.29
N ALA A 54 -5.18 -16.67 24.91
CA ALA A 54 -3.96 -15.88 24.75
C ALA A 54 -3.43 -15.52 26.15
N PRO A 55 -2.11 -15.63 26.42
CA PRO A 55 -1.54 -15.02 27.62
C PRO A 55 -1.95 -13.56 27.64
N SER A 56 -2.31 -13.05 28.81
CA SER A 56 -2.58 -11.63 29.04
C SER A 56 -1.28 -10.84 28.82
N ALA A 57 -0.86 -10.71 27.57
CA ALA A 57 0.03 -9.67 27.14
C ALA A 57 -0.72 -8.40 27.53
N GLN A 58 -0.25 -7.75 28.59
CA GLN A 58 -0.67 -6.40 28.95
C GLN A 58 -0.28 -5.54 27.76
N LEU A 59 -1.19 -5.47 26.79
CA LEU A 59 -1.08 -4.52 25.71
C LEU A 59 -1.09 -3.16 26.40
N PRO A 60 -0.16 -2.25 26.06
CA PRO A 60 -0.21 -0.92 26.61
C PRO A 60 -1.60 -0.34 26.32
N GLU A 61 -2.39 -0.15 27.39
CA GLU A 61 -3.71 0.46 27.30
C GLU A 61 -3.53 1.77 26.53
N PRO A 62 -4.37 2.04 25.51
CA PRO A 62 -4.23 3.25 24.72
C PRO A 62 -4.35 4.45 25.68
N SER A 63 -3.26 5.19 25.82
CA SER A 63 -3.22 6.35 26.72
C SER A 63 -4.32 7.31 26.30
N LEU A 64 -5.21 7.69 27.21
CA LEU A 64 -6.28 8.67 26.93
C LEU A 64 -5.71 10.01 26.41
N GLU A 65 -4.44 10.27 26.70
CA GLU A 65 -3.66 11.38 26.14
C GLU A 65 -3.67 11.40 24.60
N LEU A 66 -3.69 10.24 23.91
CA LEU A 66 -3.76 10.18 22.45
C LEU A 66 -5.04 10.77 21.88
N LEU A 67 -6.14 10.74 22.64
CA LEU A 67 -7.45 11.26 22.20
C LEU A 67 -7.47 12.80 22.13
N GLY A 68 -6.51 13.46 22.79
CA GLY A 68 -6.33 14.91 22.68
C GLY A 68 -5.52 15.35 21.45
N LEU A 69 -4.89 14.41 20.74
CA LEU A 69 -4.07 14.71 19.57
C LEU A 69 -4.90 14.67 18.28
N PRO A 70 -4.52 15.43 17.23
CA PRO A 70 -5.05 15.22 15.88
C PRO A 70 -4.90 13.76 15.46
N LEU A 71 -5.88 13.23 14.70
CA LEU A 71 -5.92 11.81 14.30
C LEU A 71 -4.61 11.33 13.66
N ARG A 72 -3.97 12.19 12.87
CA ARG A 72 -2.69 11.87 12.22
C ARG A 72 -1.58 11.66 13.25
N ASP A 73 -1.51 12.50 14.27
CA ASP A 73 -0.47 12.47 15.28
C ASP A 73 -0.72 11.37 16.32
N ALA A 74 -1.98 11.14 16.69
CA ALA A 74 -2.39 9.99 17.50
C ALA A 74 -1.98 8.67 16.81
N ARG A 75 -2.22 8.56 15.50
CA ARG A 75 -1.75 7.40 14.70
C ARG A 75 -0.23 7.27 14.76
N HIS A 76 0.53 8.35 14.56
CA HIS A 76 1.98 8.31 14.64
C HIS A 76 2.50 7.93 16.04
N ALA A 77 1.80 8.35 17.11
CA ALA A 77 2.15 7.97 18.49
C ALA A 77 1.92 6.47 18.73
N PHE A 78 0.77 5.94 18.31
CA PHE A 78 0.48 4.51 18.37
C PHE A 78 1.52 3.69 17.59
N GLU A 79 1.81 4.08 16.35
CA GLU A 79 2.75 3.36 15.49
C GLU A 79 4.16 3.31 16.10
N ARG A 80 4.63 4.42 16.69
CA ARG A 80 5.90 4.43 17.43
C ARG A 80 5.91 3.40 18.55
N ALA A 81 4.89 3.40 19.40
CA ALA A 81 4.79 2.46 20.52
C ALA A 81 4.75 1.00 20.04
N TYR A 82 3.95 0.72 19.00
CA TYR A 82 3.85 -0.60 18.40
C TYR A 82 5.21 -1.11 17.88
N PHE A 83 5.91 -0.29 17.10
CA PHE A 83 7.21 -0.69 16.55
C PHE A 83 8.31 -0.74 17.61
N GLN A 84 8.25 0.08 18.67
CA GLN A 84 9.19 -0.01 19.78
C GLN A 84 9.10 -1.37 20.48
N GLN A 85 7.88 -1.88 20.69
CA GLN A 85 7.67 -3.22 21.22
C GLN A 85 8.28 -4.28 20.30
N LEU A 86 8.02 -4.20 18.99
CA LEU A 86 8.59 -5.16 18.03
C LEU A 86 10.12 -5.09 17.93
N LEU A 87 10.71 -3.90 18.09
CA LEU A 87 12.17 -3.72 18.11
C LEU A 87 12.82 -4.27 19.38
N ALA A 88 12.10 -4.28 20.51
CA ALA A 88 12.59 -4.79 21.77
C ALA A 88 12.72 -6.33 21.79
N HIS A 89 11.92 -7.04 20.99
CA HIS A 89 12.00 -8.49 20.85
C HIS A 89 13.12 -8.92 19.88
N GLU A 90 14.00 -9.81 20.36
CA GLU A 90 15.10 -10.52 19.69
C GLU A 90 15.60 -9.97 18.33
N GLY A 91 16.15 -8.75 18.38
CA GLY A 91 17.17 -8.33 17.42
C GLY A 91 16.78 -7.21 16.46
N ALA A 92 15.64 -6.54 16.66
CA ALA A 92 15.29 -5.33 15.91
C ALA A 92 15.41 -5.51 14.38
N SER A 93 15.14 -6.72 13.87
CA SER A 93 15.30 -7.03 12.46
C SER A 93 14.14 -6.44 11.65
N ILE A 94 14.45 -5.70 10.58
CA ILE A 94 13.46 -5.23 9.61
C ILE A 94 12.62 -6.40 9.07
N ALA A 95 13.23 -7.58 8.90
CA ALA A 95 12.53 -8.76 8.41
C ALA A 95 11.45 -9.24 9.39
N TYR A 96 11.78 -9.30 10.68
CA TYR A 96 10.84 -9.68 11.73
C TYR A 96 9.68 -8.68 11.82
N ILE A 97 9.97 -7.38 11.77
CA ILE A 97 8.95 -6.35 11.84
C ILE A 97 8.05 -6.38 10.60
N ALA A 98 8.61 -6.64 9.42
CA ALA A 98 7.82 -6.79 8.19
C ALA A 98 6.82 -7.94 8.29
N GLU A 99 7.26 -9.09 8.79
CA GLU A 99 6.39 -10.25 9.01
C GLU A 99 5.30 -9.96 10.06
N LYS A 100 5.67 -9.35 11.19
CA LYS A 100 4.71 -9.06 12.28
C LYS A 100 3.72 -7.94 11.96
N SER A 101 4.17 -6.91 11.26
CA SER A 101 3.31 -5.77 10.90
C SER A 101 2.57 -5.97 9.58
N GLY A 102 2.95 -6.97 8.76
CA GLY A 102 2.43 -7.17 7.41
C GLY A 102 2.84 -6.07 6.43
N LEU A 103 3.86 -5.27 6.76
CA LEU A 103 4.38 -4.22 5.88
C LEU A 103 5.61 -4.69 5.12
N GLU A 104 5.68 -4.33 3.84
CA GLU A 104 6.87 -4.49 3.02
C GLU A 104 8.10 -3.82 3.64
N ARG A 105 9.26 -4.49 3.57
CA ARG A 105 10.53 -4.02 4.14
C ARG A 105 10.92 -2.63 3.62
N THR A 106 10.70 -2.37 2.32
CA THR A 106 10.96 -1.08 1.67
C THR A 106 10.11 0.04 2.27
N HIS A 107 8.90 -0.26 2.74
CA HIS A 107 7.99 0.72 3.34
C HIS A 107 8.36 0.98 4.80
N LEU A 108 8.86 -0.02 5.51
CA LEU A 108 9.31 0.13 6.89
C LEU A 108 10.43 1.17 7.03
N TYR A 109 11.38 1.24 6.10
CA TYR A 109 12.42 2.26 6.17
C TYR A 109 11.87 3.70 6.13
N ARG A 110 10.92 3.96 5.23
CA ARG A 110 10.24 5.27 5.15
C ARG A 110 9.43 5.52 6.42
N LYS A 111 8.74 4.49 6.92
CA LYS A 111 7.93 4.56 8.14
C LYS A 111 8.79 4.92 9.35
N PHE A 112 9.92 4.25 9.55
CA PHE A 112 10.81 4.55 10.67
C PHE A 112 11.40 5.94 10.60
N ARG A 113 11.79 6.41 9.41
CA ARG A 113 12.23 7.81 9.24
C ARG A 113 11.14 8.81 9.60
N ALA A 114 9.91 8.59 9.14
CA ALA A 114 8.77 9.46 9.46
C ALA A 114 8.43 9.47 10.95
N LEU A 115 8.64 8.34 11.63
CA LEU A 115 8.41 8.19 13.08
C LEU A 115 9.63 8.58 13.93
N GLY A 116 10.75 9.00 13.32
CA GLY A 116 11.99 9.35 14.04
C GLY A 116 12.70 8.15 14.69
N MET A 117 12.43 6.93 14.23
CA MET A 117 12.99 5.70 14.76
C MET A 117 14.19 5.24 13.91
N THR A 118 15.20 4.64 14.56
CA THR A 118 16.35 4.05 13.86
C THR A 118 16.41 2.56 14.12
N VAL A 119 16.61 1.78 13.06
CA VAL A 119 16.74 0.32 13.13
C VAL A 119 18.23 -0.01 13.06
N GLY A 120 18.77 -0.64 14.11
CA GLY A 120 20.16 -1.11 14.09
C GLY A 120 21.08 -0.66 15.23
N LYS A 121 20.58 0.01 16.28
CA LYS A 121 21.40 0.24 17.47
C LYS A 121 21.09 -0.83 18.51
N LYS A 122 21.87 -1.92 18.48
CA LYS A 122 22.15 -2.67 19.72
C LYS A 122 22.67 -1.65 20.71
N VAL A 123 21.87 -1.27 21.71
CA VAL A 123 22.43 -0.62 22.90
C VAL A 123 23.31 -1.68 23.52
N LYS A 124 24.62 -1.51 23.36
CA LYS A 124 25.62 -2.36 23.99
C LYS A 124 25.52 -2.07 25.49
N SER A 125 24.90 -2.99 26.24
CA SER A 125 25.05 -3.06 27.70
C SER A 125 26.49 -3.33 28.09
#